data_AF-A0A3M2BGZ8-F1
#
_entry.id   AF-A0A3M2BGZ8-F1
#
_cell.length_a   1.000
_cell.length_b   1.000
_cell.length_c   1.000
_cell.angle_alpha   90.00
_cell.angle_beta   90.00
_cell.angle_gamma   90.00
#
_symmetry.space_group_name_H-M   'P 1'
#
loop_
_entity.id
_entity.type
_entity.pdbx_description
1 polymer ?
#
loop_
_entity_poly.entity_id
_entity_poly.type
_entity_poly.pdbx_seq_one_letter_code
_entity_poly.pdbx_strand_id
1 'polypeptide(L)'
;MSNTSTIVDRIWNYCNVLRDDGVSYGDYLEQLTYLLFLKMDYENVTELGKSSAIPAAYNWDSLRRLEGDELEKHYRDILTELGQGSGLIP
;
A
#
# COMPACT_ATOMS: atom_id res chain seq x y z
N MET A 1 -22.57 12.83 -1.49
CA MET A 1 -21.90 12.15 -2.62
C MET A 1 -20.61 12.88 -3.04
N SER A 2 -19.74 13.29 -2.10
CA SER A 2 -18.63 14.24 -2.38
C SER A 2 -17.24 13.77 -1.98
N ASN A 3 -17.07 12.60 -1.34
CA ASN A 3 -15.75 12.16 -0.86
C ASN A 3 -15.00 11.28 -1.88
N THR A 4 -15.70 10.47 -2.67
CA THR A 4 -15.09 9.58 -3.67
C THR A 4 -14.42 10.37 -4.79
N SER A 5 -15.02 11.46 -5.26
CA SER A 5 -14.44 12.34 -6.29
C SER A 5 -13.11 12.91 -5.83
N THR A 6 -13.05 13.45 -4.60
CA THR A 6 -11.84 14.07 -4.05
C THR A 6 -10.67 13.09 -3.90
N ILE A 7 -10.95 11.83 -3.55
CA ILE A 7 -9.93 10.78 -3.47
C ILE A 7 -9.42 10.43 -4.87
N VAL A 8 -10.33 10.24 -5.82
CA VAL A 8 -10.00 9.96 -7.23
C VAL A 8 -9.18 11.10 -7.82
N ASP A 9 -9.55 12.35 -7.56
CA ASP A 9 -8.81 13.54 -8.02
C ASP A 9 -7.41 13.62 -7.41
N ARG A 10 -7.24 13.24 -6.14
CA ARG A 10 -5.91 13.19 -5.50
C ARG A 10 -5.04 12.09 -6.11
N ILE A 11 -5.61 10.92 -6.38
CA ILE A 11 -4.92 9.81 -7.05
C ILE A 11 -4.49 10.25 -8.46
N TRP A 12 -5.41 10.87 -9.22
CA TRP A 12 -5.13 11.39 -10.56
C TRP A 12 -4.03 12.45 -10.58
N ASN A 13 -4.01 13.36 -9.59
CA ASN A 13 -2.95 14.37 -9.50
C ASN A 13 -1.57 13.74 -9.23
N TYR A 14 -1.49 12.66 -8.44
CA TYR A 14 -0.24 11.92 -8.27
C TYR A 14 0.17 11.15 -9.53
N CYS A 15 -0.79 10.55 -10.26
CA CYS A 15 -0.53 9.86 -11.53
C CYS A 15 0.14 10.78 -12.57
N ASN A 16 -0.22 12.08 -12.58
CA ASN A 16 0.38 13.04 -13.50
C ASN A 16 1.87 13.30 -13.23
N VAL A 17 2.31 13.22 -11.96
CA VAL A 17 3.71 13.43 -11.57
C VAL A 17 4.58 12.23 -11.95
N LEU A 18 4.04 11.01 -11.85
CA LEU A 18 4.79 9.76 -12.06
C LEU A 18 4.82 9.28 -13.52
N ARG A 19 3.90 9.77 -14.35
CA ARG A 19 3.90 9.52 -15.80
C ARG A 19 5.18 10.03 -16.47
N ASP A 20 5.71 11.13 -15.96
CA ASP A 20 6.91 11.76 -16.52
C ASP A 20 8.19 10.94 -16.21
N ASP A 21 8.13 10.00 -15.26
CA ASP A 21 9.21 9.07 -14.89
C ASP A 21 9.10 7.67 -15.56
N GLY A 22 8.13 7.46 -16.45
CA GLY A 22 8.03 6.25 -17.29
C GLY A 22 7.30 5.05 -16.69
N VAL A 23 6.61 5.22 -15.56
CA VAL A 23 5.80 4.15 -14.94
C VAL A 23 4.46 4.00 -15.67
N SER A 24 4.09 2.78 -16.04
CA SER A 24 2.78 2.49 -16.63
C SER A 24 1.67 2.73 -15.60
N TYR A 25 0.55 3.31 -16.03
CA TYR A 25 -0.62 3.59 -15.19
C TYR A 25 -1.13 2.33 -14.46
N GLY A 26 -1.06 1.16 -15.11
CA GLY A 26 -1.43 -0.12 -14.51
C GLY A 26 -0.54 -0.49 -13.33
N ASP A 27 0.77 -0.39 -13.49
CA ASP A 27 1.75 -0.76 -12.47
C ASP A 27 1.65 0.17 -11.26
N TYR A 28 1.44 1.48 -11.49
CA TYR A 28 1.23 2.44 -10.41
C TYR A 28 -0.02 2.15 -9.59
N LEU A 29 -1.15 1.86 -10.26
CA LEU A 29 -2.40 1.52 -9.57
C LEU A 29 -2.25 0.24 -8.74
N GLU A 30 -1.51 -0.75 -9.24
CA GLU A 30 -1.21 -1.97 -8.52
C GLU A 30 -0.42 -1.68 -7.23
N GLN A 31 0.67 -0.90 -7.31
CA GLN A 31 1.46 -0.56 -6.12
C GLN A 31 0.66 0.28 -5.12
N LEU A 32 -0.12 1.25 -5.59
CA LEU A 32 -1.00 2.03 -4.74
C LEU A 32 -2.04 1.15 -4.02
N THR A 33 -2.57 0.15 -4.72
CA THR A 33 -3.53 -0.80 -4.15
C THR A 33 -2.90 -1.62 -3.03
N TYR A 34 -1.67 -2.11 -3.21
CA TYR A 34 -0.95 -2.83 -2.15
C TYR A 34 -0.71 -1.97 -0.91
N LEU A 35 -0.22 -0.74 -1.10
CA LEU A 35 -0.03 0.20 0.00
C LEU A 35 -1.34 0.54 0.73
N LEU A 36 -2.43 0.68 -0.01
CA LEU A 36 -3.75 0.94 0.56
C LEU A 36 -4.22 -0.21 1.45
N PHE A 37 -4.04 -1.47 1.03
CA PHE A 37 -4.38 -2.63 1.85
C PHE A 37 -3.57 -2.69 3.15
N LEU A 38 -2.26 -2.44 3.09
CA LEU A 38 -1.41 -2.35 4.28
C LEU A 38 -1.92 -1.26 5.23
N LYS A 39 -2.28 -0.08 4.70
CA LYS A 39 -2.80 1.03 5.52
C LYS A 39 -4.17 0.72 6.12
N MET A 40 -5.04 0.05 5.38
CA MET A 40 -6.37 -0.35 5.85
C MET A 40 -6.30 -1.38 6.97
N ASP A 41 -5.42 -2.38 6.88
CA ASP A 41 -5.18 -3.32 7.99
C ASP A 41 -4.67 -2.59 9.24
N TYR A 42 -3.73 -1.65 9.07
CA TYR A 42 -3.26 -0.81 10.17
C TYR A 42 -4.39 0.00 10.82
N GLU A 43 -5.26 0.65 10.05
CA GLU A 43 -6.41 1.39 10.60
C GLU A 43 -7.44 0.48 11.28
N ASN A 44 -7.66 -0.74 10.78
CA ASN A 44 -8.49 -1.72 11.46
C ASN A 44 -7.96 -2.04 12.86
N VAL A 45 -6.64 -2.10 13.03
CA VAL A 45 -6.00 -2.32 14.33
C VAL A 45 -6.07 -1.08 15.21
N THR A 46 -5.65 0.09 14.72
CA THR A 46 -5.50 1.30 15.55
C THR A 46 -6.81 1.99 15.88
N GLU A 47 -7.76 2.00 14.95
CA GLU A 47 -9.01 2.74 15.11
C GLU A 47 -10.17 1.84 15.55
N LEU A 48 -10.18 0.57 15.10
CA LEU A 48 -11.28 -0.36 15.35
C LEU A 48 -10.94 -1.47 16.34
N GLY A 49 -9.68 -1.56 16.80
CA GLY A 49 -9.24 -2.58 17.77
C GLY A 49 -9.33 -4.01 17.26
N LYS A 50 -9.34 -4.22 15.94
CA LYS A 50 -9.35 -5.55 15.32
C LYS A 50 -7.94 -6.16 15.37
N SER A 51 -7.87 -7.48 15.24
CA SER A 51 -6.59 -8.16 15.01
C SER A 51 -6.09 -7.92 13.59
N SER A 52 -4.78 -7.73 13.43
CA SER A 52 -4.15 -7.64 12.12
C SER A 52 -4.13 -9.00 11.44
N ALA A 53 -4.43 -9.03 10.14
CA ALA A 53 -4.23 -10.22 9.31
C ALA A 53 -2.77 -10.34 8.83
N ILE A 54 -1.96 -9.30 9.02
CA ILE A 54 -0.61 -9.17 8.47
C ILE A 54 0.42 -9.38 9.58
N PRO A 55 1.44 -10.25 9.37
CA PRO A 55 2.51 -10.41 10.34
C PRO A 55 3.21 -9.08 10.66
N ALA A 56 3.60 -8.87 11.91
CA ALA A 56 4.22 -7.61 12.35
C ALA A 56 5.51 -7.23 11.59
N ALA A 57 6.22 -8.22 11.04
CA ALA A 57 7.41 -8.00 10.21
C ALA A 57 7.09 -7.34 8.86
N TYR A 58 5.84 -7.45 8.38
CA TYR A 58 5.43 -7.05 7.03
C TYR A 58 4.25 -6.06 7.00
N ASN A 59 3.87 -5.51 8.16
CA ASN A 59 2.74 -4.58 8.28
C ASN A 59 3.13 -3.12 7.92
N TRP A 60 2.13 -2.23 7.89
CA TRP A 60 2.34 -0.81 7.59
C TRP A 60 3.40 -0.14 8.47
N ASP A 61 3.45 -0.48 9.76
CA ASP A 61 4.40 0.07 10.71
C ASP A 61 5.84 -0.34 10.38
N SER A 62 6.05 -1.58 9.93
CA SER A 62 7.36 -2.06 9.48
C SER A 62 7.89 -1.27 8.28
N LEU A 63 6.98 -0.86 7.38
CA LEU A 63 7.31 -0.14 6.15
C LEU A 63 7.55 1.35 6.39
N ARG A 64 6.63 2.06 7.06
CA ARG A 64 6.62 3.53 7.16
C ARG A 64 7.80 4.15 7.92
N ARG A 65 8.60 3.32 8.60
CA ARG A 65 9.78 3.75 9.38
C ARG A 65 11.07 3.72 8.57
N LEU A 66 11.02 3.17 7.36
CA LEU A 66 12.17 3.02 6.48
C LEU A 66 12.16 4.11 5.40
N GLU A 67 13.34 4.43 4.86
CA GLU A 67 13.52 5.40 3.78
C GLU A 67 14.56 4.87 2.77
N GLY A 68 14.59 5.46 1.57
CA GLY A 68 15.58 5.12 0.54
C GLY A 68 15.61 3.64 0.14
N ASP A 69 16.80 3.09 -0.08
CA ASP A 69 17.00 1.72 -0.55
C ASP A 69 16.44 0.66 0.42
N GLU A 70 16.48 0.95 1.73
CA GLU A 70 15.94 0.04 2.75
C GLU A 70 14.42 -0.07 2.64
N LEU A 71 13.74 1.04 2.37
CA LEU A 71 12.30 1.06 2.14
C LEU A 71 11.93 0.23 0.91
N GLU A 72 12.64 0.44 -0.22
CA GLU A 72 12.35 -0.28 -1.46
C GLU A 72 12.56 -1.79 -1.27
N LYS A 73 13.67 -2.19 -0.66
CA LYS A 73 13.97 -3.60 -0.41
C LYS A 73 12.90 -4.23 0.49
N HIS A 74 12.59 -3.58 1.62
CA HIS A 74 11.60 -4.10 2.55
C HIS A 74 10.20 -4.19 1.92
N TYR A 75 9.84 -3.21 1.09
CA TYR A 75 8.57 -3.25 0.35
C TYR A 75 8.49 -4.46 -0.59
N ARG A 76 9.57 -4.77 -1.32
CA ARG A 76 9.65 -5.97 -2.18
C ARG A 76 9.55 -7.26 -1.36
N ASP A 77 10.17 -7.30 -0.19
CA ASP A 77 10.10 -8.44 0.73
C ASP A 77 8.66 -8.63 1.23
N ILE A 78 7.96 -7.56 1.63
CA ILE A 78 6.52 -7.59 2.00
C ILE A 78 5.68 -8.20 0.88
N LEU A 79 5.83 -7.70 -0.36
CA LEU A 79 5.04 -8.21 -1.50
C LEU A 79 5.32 -9.69 -1.78
N THR A 80 6.59 -10.09 -1.67
CA THR A 80 7.01 -11.48 -1.89
C THR A 80 6.40 -12.41 -0.84
N GLU A 81 6.43 -12.01 0.43
CA GLU A 81 5.97 -12.83 1.55
C GLU A 81 4.44 -12.89 1.62
N LEU A 82 3.76 -11.76 1.45
CA LEU A 82 2.30 -11.72 1.43
C LEU A 82 1.72 -12.35 0.15
N GLY A 83 2.47 -12.32 -0.96
CA GLY A 83 2.10 -12.96 -2.22
C GLY A 83 2.22 -14.50 -2.21
N GLN A 84 2.96 -15.07 -1.25
CA GLN A 84 3.04 -16.54 -1.06
C GLN A 84 1.79 -17.12 -0.36
N GLY A 85 1.01 -16.27 0.31
CA GLY A 85 -0.29 -16.66 0.88
C GLY A 85 -1.28 -17.00 -0.23
N SER A 86 -2.13 -18.00 0.00
CA SER A 86 -3.15 -18.42 -0.98
C SER A 86 -4.22 -17.34 -1.17
N GLY A 87 -3.95 -16.37 -2.04
CA GLY A 87 -4.91 -15.44 -2.65
C GLY A 87 -5.75 -14.61 -1.70
N LEU A 88 -5.40 -13.32 -1.59
CA LEU A 88 -6.12 -12.25 -0.87
C LEU A 88 -6.32 -12.53 0.63
N ILE A 89 -5.94 -11.53 1.42
CA ILE A 89 -6.28 -11.33 2.84
C ILE A 89 -7.58 -12.07 3.18
N PRO A 90 -7.58 -13.05 4.11
CA PRO A 90 -8.78 -13.76 4.50
C PRO A 90 -9.84 -12.84 5.11
#